data_AF-A0A973Q768-F1
#
_entry.id   AF-A0A973Q768-F1
#
_cell.length_a   1.000
_cell.length_b   1.000
_cell.length_c   1.000
_cell.angle_alpha   90.00
_cell.angle_beta   90.00
_cell.angle_gamma   90.00
#
_symmetry.space_group_name_H-M   'P 1'
#
loop_
_entity.id
_entity.type
_entity.pdbx_description
1 polymer ?
#
loop_
_entity_poly.entity_id
_entity_poly.type
_entity_poly.pdbx_seq_one_letter_code
_entity_poly.pdbx_strand_id
1 'polypeptide(L)'
;MPAGNAAGPGPAGRTANGHVTFLGAGPGDPGLLTLRAVEALALADLLVGDRPVLDVVRTHARADVGTAEPAGEPAADGEVLGTTAIAAAAAQLVMASARTGKRVVRAVAGDPGLDSCAAAEMLACAQAGIPFEVVPGIATEVGVPAYAGVPLDGGVRFVDAPTASSRCWAEAGASDATLVVSTTLQTVAQACAELIGAGRKPDTPLTVTVAGTTTRQRTWTATLATIASELKSSKALPTPEDSVAAIAVVGERAGRREHLSWFETKPLFGWRVLVPRTKEQAASLSDQLRSYGAVPHEVPTIAVEPPRTPQQMERAVKGLVTGRYEWIAFTSVNAVKAVREKFEEYGLDARAFAGIKVAAVGEQTAQALVEFGVKPDLVPSGEQSAAGLLEDWPPYDPVFDPIDRVFLPRADIATETLVAGLVDLGWEVDDVTAYRTVRASPPPADTREAIKGGGFDAVLFTSSSTVRNLVGIAGKPHNVTVIACIGPATAKTAEEHGLRVDVMAPEPSVHALAQALADFGTARREAAVLAGDPVTRPSERRPGARRRARV
;
A
#
# COMPACT_ATOMS: atom_id res chain seq x y z
N MET A 1 6.84 -74.11 20.26
CA MET A 1 7.00 -72.89 19.45
C MET A 1 5.83 -71.99 19.78
N PRO A 2 6.03 -70.93 20.57
CA PRO A 2 4.95 -70.21 21.22
C PRO A 2 4.33 -69.11 20.35
N ALA A 3 3.13 -68.74 20.80
CA ALA A 3 2.18 -67.70 20.43
C ALA A 3 2.70 -66.40 19.82
N GLY A 4 1.84 -65.83 18.96
CA GLY A 4 1.99 -64.52 18.36
C GLY A 4 1.87 -63.35 19.34
N ASN A 5 2.41 -62.21 18.89
CA ASN A 5 2.25 -60.93 19.55
C ASN A 5 1.60 -59.97 18.55
N ALA A 6 0.38 -59.54 18.85
CA ALA A 6 -0.33 -58.52 18.08
C ALA A 6 0.36 -57.18 18.31
N ALA A 7 0.84 -56.56 17.24
CA ALA A 7 1.29 -55.18 17.27
C ALA A 7 0.06 -54.28 17.48
N GLY A 8 -0.01 -53.62 18.64
CA GLY A 8 -1.04 -52.61 18.92
C GLY A 8 -0.95 -51.43 17.94
N PRO A 9 -2.03 -50.64 17.80
CA PRO A 9 -2.02 -49.48 16.94
C PRO A 9 -0.95 -48.50 17.43
N GLY A 10 -0.05 -48.09 16.52
CA GLY A 10 0.91 -47.03 16.79
C GLY A 10 0.21 -45.74 17.24
N PRO A 11 0.90 -44.86 17.99
CA PRO A 11 0.28 -43.66 18.55
C PRO A 11 -0.34 -42.85 17.41
N ALA A 12 -1.65 -42.61 17.51
CA ALA A 12 -2.37 -41.70 16.63
C ALA A 12 -1.59 -40.39 16.55
N GLY A 13 -1.19 -40.00 15.34
CA GLY A 13 -0.42 -38.79 15.11
C GLY A 13 -1.11 -37.63 15.81
N ARG A 14 -0.43 -36.99 16.77
CA ARG A 14 -0.88 -35.74 17.34
C ARG A 14 -1.07 -34.79 16.17
N THR A 15 -2.32 -34.45 15.83
CA THR A 15 -2.60 -33.33 14.94
C THR A 15 -1.82 -32.15 15.50
N ALA A 16 -0.83 -31.66 14.75
CA ALA A 16 0.00 -30.56 15.21
C ALA A 16 -0.94 -29.41 15.57
N ASN A 17 -1.02 -29.06 16.86
CA ASN A 17 -1.80 -27.91 17.28
C ASN A 17 -1.31 -26.70 16.47
N GLY A 18 -2.24 -25.86 16.04
CA GLY A 18 -1.92 -24.59 15.42
C GLY A 18 -1.16 -23.68 16.39
N HIS A 19 -0.73 -22.54 15.87
CA HIS A 19 0.12 -21.60 16.59
C HIS A 19 -0.53 -20.22 16.62
N VAL A 20 -0.41 -19.53 17.74
CA VAL A 20 -0.91 -18.16 17.91
C VAL A 20 0.27 -17.18 17.95
N THR A 21 0.22 -16.13 17.14
CA THR A 21 1.17 -15.02 17.21
C THR A 21 0.44 -13.76 17.66
N PHE A 22 0.75 -13.28 18.86
CA PHE A 22 0.29 -11.97 19.32
C PHE A 22 1.22 -10.90 18.76
N LEU A 23 0.70 -10.05 17.88
CA LEU A 23 1.49 -9.16 17.05
C LEU A 23 1.13 -7.69 17.30
N GLY A 24 2.14 -6.87 17.56
CA GLY A 24 1.99 -5.42 17.61
C GLY A 24 1.96 -4.81 16.22
N ALA A 25 0.84 -4.20 15.84
CA ALA A 25 0.68 -3.56 14.54
C ALA A 25 1.26 -2.14 14.49
N GLY A 26 1.76 -1.63 15.62
CA GLY A 26 2.19 -0.24 15.74
C GLY A 26 1.02 0.76 15.79
N PRO A 27 1.32 2.07 15.83
CA PRO A 27 0.32 3.13 16.00
C PRO A 27 -0.58 3.40 14.79
N GLY A 28 -0.23 2.89 13.60
CA GLY A 28 -1.09 3.00 12.41
C GLY A 28 -0.37 3.07 11.06
N ASP A 29 0.89 3.48 11.00
CA ASP A 29 1.71 3.43 9.78
C ASP A 29 2.19 1.99 9.52
N PRO A 30 1.82 1.32 8.40
CA PRO A 30 2.34 0.00 8.06
C PRO A 30 3.87 -0.04 7.94
N GLY A 31 4.53 1.09 7.65
CA GLY A 31 5.98 1.20 7.64
C GLY A 31 6.65 1.07 9.03
N LEU A 32 5.86 1.09 10.10
CA LEU A 32 6.32 0.87 11.48
C LEU A 32 6.13 -0.57 11.96
N LEU A 33 5.63 -1.47 11.11
CA LEU A 33 5.65 -2.90 11.40
C LEU A 33 7.09 -3.39 11.53
N THR A 34 7.34 -4.20 12.55
CA THR A 34 8.66 -4.83 12.70
C THR A 34 8.88 -5.85 11.59
N LEU A 35 10.14 -6.12 11.25
CA LEU A 35 10.46 -7.17 10.26
C LEU A 35 9.88 -8.53 10.69
N ARG A 36 9.91 -8.82 12.00
CA ARG A 36 9.29 -10.02 12.55
C ARG A 36 7.78 -10.05 12.37
N ALA A 37 7.10 -8.91 12.49
CA ALA A 37 5.67 -8.81 12.21
C ALA A 37 5.37 -9.13 10.73
N VAL A 38 6.16 -8.58 9.80
CA VAL A 38 6.03 -8.87 8.36
C VAL A 38 6.22 -10.36 8.05
N GLU A 39 7.23 -11.00 8.64
CA GLU A 39 7.46 -12.45 8.50
C GLU A 39 6.26 -13.29 8.99
N ALA A 40 5.72 -12.94 10.17
CA ALA A 40 4.58 -13.65 10.74
C ALA A 40 3.31 -13.49 9.88
N LEU A 41 3.07 -12.29 9.35
CA LEU A 41 1.92 -11.97 8.50
C LEU A 41 1.96 -12.71 7.16
N ALA A 42 3.14 -12.87 6.56
CA ALA A 42 3.32 -13.59 5.31
C ALA A 42 2.93 -15.09 5.42
N LEU A 43 3.02 -15.65 6.62
CA LEU A 43 2.77 -17.07 6.91
C LEU A 43 1.40 -17.32 7.57
N ALA A 44 0.63 -16.28 7.86
CA ALA A 44 -0.63 -16.38 8.58
C ALA A 44 -1.72 -17.08 7.75
N ASP A 45 -2.52 -17.91 8.41
CA ASP A 45 -3.73 -18.52 7.83
C ASP A 45 -5.00 -17.73 8.22
N LEU A 46 -4.96 -17.02 9.35
CA LEU A 46 -6.03 -16.16 9.85
C LEU A 46 -5.46 -14.95 10.57
N LEU A 47 -5.95 -13.76 10.23
CA LEU A 47 -5.71 -12.52 10.96
C LEU A 47 -6.91 -12.22 11.86
N VAL A 48 -6.64 -11.93 13.13
CA VAL A 48 -7.65 -11.55 14.13
C VAL A 48 -7.31 -10.20 14.72
N GLY A 49 -8.24 -9.25 14.69
CA GLY A 49 -8.07 -7.92 15.28
C GLY A 49 -9.17 -6.96 14.84
N ASP A 50 -9.16 -5.74 15.38
CA ASP A 50 -10.13 -4.72 15.02
C ASP A 50 -9.89 -4.20 13.60
N ARG A 51 -10.94 -3.71 12.94
CA ARG A 51 -10.87 -3.24 11.54
C ARG A 51 -9.69 -2.30 11.24
N PRO A 52 -9.39 -1.25 12.03
CA PRO A 52 -8.27 -0.36 11.74
C PRO A 52 -6.90 -1.05 11.82
N VAL A 53 -6.77 -2.04 12.70
CA VAL A 53 -5.55 -2.83 12.87
C VAL A 53 -5.39 -3.81 11.70
N LEU A 54 -6.48 -4.46 11.29
CA LEU A 54 -6.50 -5.35 10.14
C LEU A 54 -6.11 -4.63 8.84
N ASP A 55 -6.56 -3.39 8.65
CA ASP A 55 -6.20 -2.58 7.48
C ASP A 55 -4.69 -2.31 7.42
N VAL A 56 -3.99 -2.18 8.57
CA VAL A 56 -2.53 -2.04 8.63
C VAL A 56 -1.85 -3.34 8.24
N VAL A 57 -2.17 -4.43 8.95
CA VAL A 57 -1.42 -5.70 8.84
C VAL A 57 -1.69 -6.47 7.54
N ARG A 58 -2.86 -6.26 6.91
CA ARG A 58 -3.22 -6.95 5.65
C ARG A 58 -2.30 -6.59 4.49
N THR A 59 -1.64 -5.43 4.55
CA THR A 59 -0.67 -4.98 3.54
C THR A 59 0.48 -5.96 3.32
N HIS A 60 0.86 -6.74 4.35
CA HIS A 60 1.96 -7.69 4.31
C HIS A 60 1.52 -9.16 4.40
N ALA A 61 0.22 -9.43 4.31
CA ALA A 61 -0.33 -10.77 4.33
C ALA A 61 -0.67 -11.26 2.92
N ARG A 62 -0.88 -12.57 2.77
CA ARG A 62 -1.33 -13.18 1.51
C ARG A 62 -2.71 -12.67 1.11
N ALA A 63 -2.98 -12.56 -0.19
CA ALA A 63 -4.25 -12.02 -0.69
C ALA A 63 -5.48 -12.85 -0.27
N ASP A 64 -5.29 -14.15 -0.05
CA ASP A 64 -6.30 -15.14 0.33
C ASP A 64 -6.39 -15.39 1.85
N VAL A 65 -5.64 -14.65 2.68
CA VAL A 65 -5.66 -14.81 4.13
C VAL A 65 -7.06 -14.52 4.69
N GLY A 66 -7.54 -15.38 5.60
CA GLY A 66 -8.77 -15.12 6.34
C GLY A 66 -8.62 -13.94 7.30
N THR A 67 -9.69 -13.19 7.52
CA THR A 67 -9.75 -12.14 8.54
C THR A 67 -10.97 -12.35 9.44
N ALA A 68 -10.82 -12.11 10.73
CA ALA A 68 -11.92 -12.13 11.68
C ALA A 68 -11.78 -10.99 12.70
N GLU A 69 -12.90 -10.38 13.07
CA GLU A 69 -12.94 -9.38 14.13
C GLU A 69 -13.45 -10.03 15.42
N PRO A 70 -12.86 -9.74 16.58
CA PRO A 70 -13.40 -10.20 17.85
C PRO A 70 -14.74 -9.50 18.14
N ALA A 71 -15.85 -10.18 17.85
CA ALA A 71 -17.18 -9.72 18.25
C ALA A 71 -17.59 -10.47 19.53
N GLY A 72 -17.82 -9.74 20.62
CA GLY A 72 -18.57 -10.30 21.75
C GLY A 72 -20.08 -10.25 21.45
N GLU A 73 -20.86 -11.11 22.10
CA GLU A 73 -22.32 -10.97 22.10
C GLU A 73 -22.70 -9.75 22.96
N PRO A 74 -23.50 -8.78 22.45
CA PRO A 74 -23.95 -7.66 23.26
C PRO A 74 -24.70 -8.17 24.49
N ALA A 75 -24.46 -7.55 25.65
CA ALA A 75 -25.30 -7.78 26.82
C ALA A 75 -26.76 -7.46 26.45
N ALA A 76 -27.71 -8.18 27.04
CA ALA A 76 -29.14 -8.14 26.70
C ALA A 76 -29.78 -6.73 26.78
N ASP A 77 -29.05 -5.75 27.31
CA ASP A 77 -29.53 -4.40 27.63
C ASP A 77 -28.97 -3.31 26.69
N GLY A 78 -28.26 -3.69 25.61
CA GLY A 78 -27.75 -2.73 24.63
C GLY A 78 -26.56 -1.89 25.11
N GLU A 79 -25.90 -2.28 26.20
CA GLU A 79 -24.64 -1.68 26.65
C GLU A 79 -23.45 -2.12 25.79
N VAL A 80 -22.50 -1.20 25.60
CA VAL A 80 -21.18 -1.47 25.00
C VAL A 80 -20.49 -2.57 25.80
N LEU A 81 -19.98 -3.59 25.12
CA LEU A 81 -19.24 -4.68 25.76
C LEU A 81 -18.07 -4.13 26.56
N GLY A 82 -18.00 -4.50 27.85
CA GLY A 82 -16.83 -4.20 28.68
C GLY A 82 -15.57 -4.82 28.09
N THR A 83 -14.42 -4.18 28.30
CA THR A 83 -13.09 -4.58 27.81
C THR A 83 -12.77 -6.06 28.08
N THR A 84 -13.25 -6.59 29.22
CA THR A 84 -13.11 -7.99 29.62
C THR A 84 -13.90 -8.97 28.75
N ALA A 85 -15.08 -8.59 28.26
CA ALA A 85 -15.91 -9.43 27.38
C ALA A 85 -15.31 -9.52 25.98
N ILE A 86 -14.75 -8.41 25.47
CA ILE A 86 -14.04 -8.38 24.18
C ILE A 86 -12.78 -9.25 24.24
N ALA A 87 -11.97 -9.13 25.30
CA ALA A 87 -10.80 -9.97 25.51
C ALA A 87 -11.16 -11.47 25.58
N ALA A 88 -12.25 -11.82 26.26
CA ALA A 88 -12.72 -13.20 26.33
C ALA A 88 -13.17 -13.75 24.95
N ALA A 89 -13.90 -12.94 24.17
CA ALA A 89 -14.32 -13.32 22.82
C ALA A 89 -13.11 -13.50 21.88
N ALA A 90 -12.15 -12.57 21.93
CA ALA A 90 -10.89 -12.66 21.20
C ALA A 90 -10.11 -13.93 21.55
N ALA A 91 -9.93 -14.21 22.86
CA ALA A 91 -9.26 -15.42 23.33
C ALA A 91 -9.96 -16.69 22.81
N GLN A 92 -11.29 -16.76 22.88
CA GLN A 92 -12.04 -17.92 22.38
C GLN A 92 -11.85 -18.11 20.88
N LEU A 93 -11.97 -17.04 20.08
CA LEU A 93 -11.81 -17.08 18.63
C LEU A 93 -10.41 -17.56 18.22
N VAL A 94 -9.38 -16.99 18.85
CA VAL A 94 -7.98 -17.33 18.57
C VAL A 94 -7.69 -18.77 18.97
N MET A 95 -8.12 -19.20 20.16
CA MET A 95 -7.93 -20.57 20.63
C MET A 95 -8.67 -21.60 19.78
N ALA A 96 -9.94 -21.33 19.42
CA ALA A 96 -10.72 -22.22 18.56
C ALA A 96 -10.06 -22.39 17.19
N SER A 97 -9.57 -21.29 16.62
CA SER A 97 -8.88 -21.30 15.33
C SER A 97 -7.55 -22.06 15.40
N ALA A 98 -6.74 -21.84 16.44
CA ALA A 98 -5.48 -22.56 16.62
C ALA A 98 -5.68 -24.08 16.79
N ARG A 99 -6.76 -24.51 17.47
CA ARG A 99 -7.10 -25.95 17.59
C ARG A 99 -7.40 -26.63 16.26
N THR A 100 -7.73 -25.87 15.20
CA THR A 100 -7.90 -26.41 13.85
C THR A 100 -6.58 -26.57 13.07
N GLY A 101 -5.43 -26.33 13.70
CA GLY A 101 -4.10 -26.45 13.07
C GLY A 101 -3.63 -25.18 12.35
N LYS A 102 -4.39 -24.08 12.41
CA LYS A 102 -4.07 -22.81 11.73
C LYS A 102 -2.95 -22.03 12.43
N ARG A 103 -2.19 -21.26 11.65
CA ARG A 103 -1.35 -20.15 12.13
C ARG A 103 -2.18 -18.89 12.27
N VAL A 104 -2.54 -18.54 13.50
CA VAL A 104 -3.41 -17.42 13.81
C VAL A 104 -2.56 -16.23 14.25
N VAL A 105 -2.67 -15.10 13.57
CA VAL A 105 -2.09 -13.83 14.03
C VAL A 105 -3.17 -13.03 14.72
N ARG A 106 -3.03 -12.81 16.03
CA ARG A 106 -3.83 -11.87 16.81
C ARG A 106 -3.09 -10.52 16.83
N ALA A 107 -3.50 -9.61 15.95
CA ALA A 107 -2.92 -8.29 15.84
C ALA A 107 -3.61 -7.30 16.79
N VAL A 108 -2.84 -6.50 17.52
CA VAL A 108 -3.31 -5.40 18.38
C VAL A 108 -2.69 -4.07 17.95
N ALA A 109 -3.34 -2.97 18.27
CA ALA A 109 -2.77 -1.64 18.04
C ALA A 109 -1.55 -1.43 18.95
N GLY A 110 -0.51 -0.76 18.44
CA GLY A 110 0.70 -0.50 19.19
C GLY A 110 1.51 -1.77 19.47
N ASP A 111 1.65 -2.12 20.74
CA ASP A 111 2.47 -3.23 21.24
C ASP A 111 1.64 -4.16 22.16
N PRO A 112 1.73 -5.50 22.01
CA PRO A 112 0.96 -6.44 22.84
C PRO A 112 1.32 -6.42 24.33
N GLY A 113 2.50 -5.91 24.70
CA GLY A 113 2.92 -5.78 26.09
C GLY A 113 2.28 -4.59 26.82
N LEU A 114 1.71 -3.63 26.09
CA LEU A 114 0.96 -2.50 26.65
C LEU A 114 -0.55 -2.59 26.42
N ASP A 115 -1.01 -3.58 25.65
CA ASP A 115 -2.42 -3.84 25.42
C ASP A 115 -3.06 -4.54 26.63
N SER A 116 -4.14 -3.95 27.15
CA SER A 116 -4.80 -4.43 28.36
C SER A 116 -5.57 -5.75 28.18
N CYS A 117 -5.90 -6.13 26.94
CA CYS A 117 -6.60 -7.37 26.61
C CYS A 117 -5.63 -8.50 26.30
N ALA A 118 -4.54 -8.22 25.59
CA ALA A 118 -3.61 -9.21 25.04
C ALA A 118 -3.01 -10.12 26.13
N ALA A 119 -2.65 -9.56 27.30
CA ALA A 119 -2.12 -10.34 28.41
C ALA A 119 -3.11 -11.41 28.92
N ALA A 120 -4.39 -11.08 29.01
CA ALA A 120 -5.43 -12.02 29.41
C ALA A 120 -5.65 -13.11 28.34
N GLU A 121 -5.61 -12.73 27.06
CA GLU A 121 -5.71 -13.66 25.93
C GLU A 121 -4.53 -14.66 25.90
N MET A 122 -3.30 -14.18 26.14
CA MET A 122 -2.09 -15.00 26.24
C MET A 122 -2.18 -16.00 27.39
N LEU A 123 -2.64 -15.55 28.56
CA LEU A 123 -2.83 -16.42 29.73
C LEU A 123 -3.86 -17.52 29.44
N ALA A 124 -4.95 -17.20 28.75
CA ALA A 124 -5.95 -18.18 28.34
C ALA A 124 -5.35 -19.22 27.36
N CYS A 125 -4.53 -18.79 26.40
CA CYS A 125 -3.82 -19.71 25.49
C CYS A 125 -2.88 -20.64 26.27
N ALA A 126 -2.10 -20.10 27.22
CA ALA A 126 -1.20 -20.87 28.07
C ALA A 126 -1.95 -21.94 28.88
N GLN A 127 -3.06 -21.55 29.52
CA GLN A 127 -3.92 -22.46 30.30
C GLN A 127 -4.55 -23.56 29.43
N ALA A 128 -4.85 -23.25 28.17
CA ALA A 128 -5.38 -24.20 27.19
C ALA A 128 -4.32 -25.08 26.51
N GLY A 129 -3.02 -24.91 26.84
CA GLY A 129 -1.92 -25.65 26.22
C GLY A 129 -1.71 -25.31 24.74
N ILE A 130 -2.12 -24.13 24.30
CA ILE A 130 -1.94 -23.65 22.93
C ILE A 130 -0.63 -22.87 22.85
N PRO A 131 0.33 -23.29 21.99
CA PRO A 131 1.60 -22.59 21.86
C PRO A 131 1.37 -21.21 21.24
N PHE A 132 2.05 -20.21 21.79
CA PHE A 132 2.03 -18.87 21.25
C PHE A 132 3.40 -18.21 21.28
N GLU A 133 3.59 -17.23 20.41
CA GLU A 133 4.70 -16.29 20.44
C GLU A 133 4.17 -14.85 20.57
N VAL A 134 5.03 -13.95 21.04
CA VAL A 134 4.75 -12.52 21.08
C VAL A 134 5.73 -11.82 20.14
N VAL A 135 5.20 -11.02 19.23
CA VAL A 135 5.97 -10.15 18.33
C VAL A 135 5.73 -8.70 18.77
N PRO A 136 6.71 -8.07 19.44
CA PRO A 136 6.60 -6.68 19.85
C PRO A 136 6.40 -5.74 18.66
N GLY A 137 5.72 -4.63 18.91
CA GLY A 137 5.47 -3.54 17.97
C GLY A 137 5.92 -2.20 18.54
N ILE A 138 5.76 -1.15 17.74
CA ILE A 138 5.99 0.22 18.22
C ILE A 138 4.79 0.63 19.07
N ALA A 139 5.01 0.82 20.38
CA ALA A 139 3.98 1.30 21.29
C ALA A 139 3.37 2.64 20.81
N THR A 140 2.05 2.79 20.91
CA THR A 140 1.34 4.00 20.48
C THR A 140 1.83 5.22 21.27
N GLU A 141 2.08 5.02 22.56
CA GLU A 141 2.59 5.99 23.52
C GLU A 141 4.02 6.46 23.21
N VAL A 142 4.75 5.75 22.34
CA VAL A 142 6.13 6.10 21.94
C VAL A 142 6.17 6.61 20.51
N GLY A 143 5.54 5.89 19.59
CA GLY A 143 5.54 6.22 18.16
C GLY A 143 4.78 7.52 17.87
N VAL A 144 3.63 7.74 18.51
CA VAL A 144 2.81 8.94 18.26
C VAL A 144 3.53 10.22 18.70
N PRO A 145 4.12 10.33 19.91
CA PRO A 145 4.91 11.51 20.27
C PRO A 145 6.08 11.79 19.32
N ALA A 146 6.79 10.75 18.87
CA ALA A 146 7.90 10.91 17.92
C ALA A 146 7.42 11.50 16.57
N TYR A 147 6.30 11.02 16.03
CA TYR A 147 5.70 11.57 14.81
C TYR A 147 5.00 12.92 15.03
N ALA A 148 4.62 13.21 16.27
CA ALA A 148 4.11 14.50 16.69
C ALA A 148 5.24 15.53 16.96
N GLY A 149 6.51 15.17 16.79
CA GLY A 149 7.63 16.08 17.07
C GLY A 149 7.80 16.39 18.56
N VAL A 150 7.38 15.49 19.44
CA VAL A 150 7.51 15.63 20.89
C VAL A 150 8.47 14.55 21.40
N PRO A 151 9.77 14.86 21.57
CA PRO A 151 10.75 13.89 22.04
C PRO A 151 10.46 13.50 23.49
N LEU A 152 10.49 12.19 23.75
CA LEU A 152 10.39 11.63 25.09
C LEU A 152 11.79 11.41 25.64
N ASP A 153 12.21 12.23 26.61
CA ASP A 153 13.49 12.10 27.30
C ASP A 153 13.32 12.40 28.81
N GLY A 154 14.32 12.00 29.62
CA GLY A 154 14.28 12.17 31.08
C GLY A 154 13.26 11.24 31.76
N GLY A 155 12.63 11.73 32.83
CA GLY A 155 11.55 11.01 33.52
C GLY A 155 10.26 11.05 32.69
N VAL A 156 9.86 9.89 32.16
CA VAL A 156 8.62 9.70 31.38
C VAL A 156 7.70 8.75 32.13
N ARG A 157 6.40 9.05 32.16
CA ARG A 157 5.37 8.16 32.71
C ARG A 157 4.25 7.96 31.70
N PHE A 158 3.82 6.71 31.56
CA PHE A 158 2.69 6.32 30.73
C PHE A 158 1.45 6.15 31.61
N VAL A 159 0.33 6.73 31.20
CA VAL A 159 -0.95 6.65 31.91
C VAL A 159 -2.02 6.23 30.91
N ASP A 160 -2.65 5.09 31.15
CA ASP A 160 -3.86 4.69 30.44
C ASP A 160 -5.08 5.28 31.16
N ALA A 161 -5.64 6.36 30.62
CA ALA A 161 -6.69 7.12 31.31
C ALA A 161 -7.96 6.29 31.63
N PRO A 162 -8.46 5.39 30.75
CA PRO A 162 -9.61 4.54 31.04
C PRO A 162 -9.44 3.61 32.25
N THR A 163 -8.21 3.19 32.58
CA THR A 163 -7.94 2.26 33.70
C THR A 163 -7.22 2.91 34.89
N ALA A 164 -6.89 4.21 34.79
CA ALA A 164 -6.16 4.93 35.82
C ALA A 164 -6.99 5.11 37.12
N SER A 165 -6.42 4.65 38.24
CA SER A 165 -6.98 4.86 39.58
C SER A 165 -6.79 6.29 40.08
N SER A 166 -7.53 6.68 41.13
CA SER A 166 -7.34 7.97 41.81
C SER A 166 -5.91 8.16 42.33
N ARG A 167 -5.26 7.09 42.79
CA ARG A 167 -3.86 7.10 43.19
C ARG A 167 -2.93 7.38 42.00
N CYS A 168 -3.20 6.79 40.84
CA CYS A 168 -2.44 7.03 39.61
C CYS A 168 -2.49 8.52 39.23
N TRP A 169 -3.68 9.11 39.22
CA TRP A 169 -3.86 10.54 38.93
C TRP A 169 -3.17 11.44 39.96
N ALA A 170 -3.25 11.12 41.25
CA ALA A 170 -2.55 11.85 42.31
C ALA A 170 -1.03 11.83 42.11
N GLU A 171 -0.44 10.67 41.85
CA GLU A 171 1.00 10.53 41.63
C GLU A 171 1.47 11.19 40.32
N ALA A 172 0.64 11.13 39.26
CA ALA A 172 0.92 11.76 37.96
C ALA A 172 0.85 13.29 38.04
N GLY A 173 -0.18 13.85 38.68
CA GLY A 173 -0.38 15.28 38.81
C GLY A 173 0.66 15.98 39.70
N ALA A 174 1.10 15.31 40.77
CA ALA A 174 2.14 15.84 41.68
C ALA A 174 3.56 15.82 41.09
N SER A 175 3.76 15.12 39.97
CA SER A 175 5.06 15.00 39.30
C SER A 175 5.26 16.09 38.26
N ASP A 176 6.50 16.47 37.98
CA ASP A 176 6.90 17.35 36.86
C ASP A 176 7.34 16.56 35.61
N ALA A 177 7.57 15.25 35.75
CA ALA A 177 7.82 14.30 34.66
C ALA A 177 6.90 14.51 33.44
N THR A 178 7.42 14.16 32.26
CA THR A 178 6.63 14.13 31.03
C THR A 178 5.63 12.99 31.13
N LEU A 179 4.34 13.30 30.98
CA LEU A 179 3.28 12.30 30.99
C LEU A 179 2.84 12.04 29.56
N VAL A 180 2.75 10.78 29.19
CA VAL A 180 2.07 10.34 27.97
C VAL A 180 0.79 9.63 28.38
N VAL A 181 -0.34 10.19 28.00
CA VAL A 181 -1.67 9.75 28.42
C VAL A 181 -2.41 9.17 27.22
N SER A 182 -2.71 7.88 27.28
CA SER A 182 -3.60 7.20 26.35
C SER A 182 -5.04 7.51 26.75
N THR A 183 -5.78 8.14 25.83
CA THR A 183 -7.11 8.72 26.09
C THR A 183 -7.91 8.80 24.80
N THR A 184 -8.98 9.57 24.79
CA THR A 184 -9.81 9.83 23.61
C THR A 184 -10.06 11.32 23.49
N LEU A 185 -10.42 11.82 22.30
CA LEU A 185 -10.78 13.23 22.13
C LEU A 185 -11.92 13.66 23.07
N GLN A 186 -12.80 12.73 23.41
CA GLN A 186 -13.95 12.95 24.27
C GLN A 186 -13.56 13.02 25.76
N THR A 187 -12.51 12.29 26.18
CA THR A 187 -12.13 12.14 27.58
C THR A 187 -10.88 12.93 27.97
N VAL A 188 -10.12 13.47 27.00
CA VAL A 188 -8.87 14.19 27.27
C VAL A 188 -9.05 15.42 28.18
N ALA A 189 -10.18 16.12 28.07
CA ALA A 189 -10.48 17.26 28.95
C ALA A 189 -10.68 16.83 30.41
N GLN A 190 -11.29 15.66 30.64
CA GLN A 190 -11.44 15.08 31.97
C GLN A 190 -10.07 14.68 32.54
N ALA A 191 -9.22 14.01 31.76
CA ALA A 191 -7.86 13.66 32.16
C ALA A 191 -7.03 14.91 32.57
N CYS A 192 -7.19 16.02 31.85
CA CYS A 192 -6.54 17.29 32.21
C CYS A 192 -7.06 17.85 33.54
N ALA A 193 -8.38 17.74 33.81
CA ALA A 193 -8.97 18.17 35.07
C ALA A 193 -8.46 17.34 36.26
N GLU A 194 -8.33 16.02 36.10
CA GLU A 194 -7.72 15.13 37.12
C GLU A 194 -6.28 15.56 37.45
N LEU A 195 -5.46 15.82 36.43
CA LEU A 195 -4.07 16.28 36.62
C LEU A 195 -4.00 17.62 37.35
N ILE A 196 -4.86 18.58 36.99
CA ILE A 196 -4.92 19.89 37.66
C ILE A 196 -5.37 19.72 39.12
N GLY A 197 -6.41 18.92 39.37
CA GLY A 197 -6.91 18.64 40.72
C GLY A 197 -5.87 17.96 41.61
N ALA A 198 -4.98 17.15 41.01
CA ALA A 198 -3.85 16.51 41.66
C ALA A 198 -2.61 17.41 41.82
N GLY A 199 -2.65 18.67 41.41
CA GLY A 199 -1.60 19.67 41.67
C GLY A 199 -0.73 20.05 40.46
N ARG A 200 -1.00 19.52 39.26
CA ARG A 200 -0.30 19.95 38.04
C ARG A 200 -0.74 21.37 37.66
N LYS A 201 0.20 22.24 37.29
CA LYS A 201 -0.13 23.64 37.00
C LYS A 201 -1.02 23.77 35.75
N PRO A 202 -2.09 24.59 35.76
CA PRO A 202 -3.00 24.73 34.62
C PRO A 202 -2.36 25.25 33.32
N ASP A 203 -1.24 25.97 33.42
CA ASP A 203 -0.46 26.51 32.30
C ASP A 203 0.55 25.49 31.72
N THR A 204 0.63 24.28 32.27
CA THR A 204 1.52 23.23 31.77
C THR A 204 1.24 22.95 30.29
N PRO A 205 2.26 22.97 29.41
CA PRO A 205 2.09 22.65 27.99
C PRO A 205 1.57 21.23 27.76
N LEU A 206 0.75 21.07 26.72
CA LEU A 206 0.13 19.80 26.31
C LEU A 206 0.03 19.73 24.79
N THR A 207 0.30 18.56 24.22
CA THR A 207 -0.14 18.20 22.86
C THR A 207 -1.17 17.08 22.90
N VAL A 208 -2.19 17.13 22.05
CA VAL A 208 -3.15 16.02 21.85
C VAL A 208 -3.10 15.58 20.41
N THR A 209 -2.79 14.30 20.15
CA THR A 209 -2.63 13.76 18.79
C THR A 209 -3.62 12.63 18.53
N VAL A 210 -4.31 12.68 17.39
CA VAL A 210 -5.17 11.59 16.89
C VAL A 210 -4.64 11.01 15.60
N ALA A 211 -5.04 9.78 15.29
CA ALA A 211 -4.61 9.06 14.09
C ALA A 211 -3.08 9.11 13.88
N GLY A 212 -2.35 9.02 14.99
CA GLY A 212 -0.90 9.20 15.06
C GLY A 212 -0.17 8.30 14.08
N THR A 213 0.93 8.79 13.51
CA THR A 213 1.74 8.15 12.46
C THR A 213 1.08 7.97 11.10
N THR A 214 -0.23 8.17 10.98
CA THR A 214 -0.92 8.10 9.69
C THR A 214 -0.96 9.45 9.00
N THR A 215 -1.21 9.47 7.70
CA THR A 215 -1.44 10.73 6.95
C THR A 215 -2.75 11.45 7.32
N ARG A 216 -3.55 10.86 8.24
CA ARG A 216 -4.69 11.52 8.89
C ARG A 216 -4.33 12.13 10.24
N GLN A 217 -3.07 12.05 10.66
CA GLN A 217 -2.61 12.59 11.94
C GLN A 217 -2.98 14.07 12.06
N ARG A 218 -3.52 14.42 13.22
CA ARG A 218 -3.75 15.80 13.64
C ARG A 218 -3.29 15.95 15.07
N THR A 219 -2.51 17.00 15.34
CA THR A 219 -2.12 17.36 16.70
C THR A 219 -2.52 18.78 17.04
N TRP A 220 -3.10 18.96 18.21
CA TRP A 220 -3.36 20.25 18.82
C TRP A 220 -2.31 20.54 19.89
N THR A 221 -1.86 21.79 19.96
CA THR A 221 -0.95 22.28 21.01
C THR A 221 -1.71 23.28 21.86
N ALA A 222 -1.68 23.10 23.18
CA ALA A 222 -2.40 23.93 24.13
C ALA A 222 -1.72 23.84 25.51
N THR A 223 -2.43 24.29 26.55
CA THR A 223 -2.12 23.99 27.95
C THR A 223 -3.21 23.09 28.55
N LEU A 224 -2.96 22.52 29.73
CA LEU A 224 -3.96 21.74 30.47
C LEU A 224 -5.29 22.50 30.64
N ALA A 225 -5.23 23.82 30.89
CA ALA A 225 -6.42 24.66 31.05
C ALA A 225 -7.16 24.97 29.73
N THR A 226 -6.45 25.04 28.61
CA THR A 226 -6.99 25.61 27.36
C THR A 226 -7.40 24.57 26.33
N ILE A 227 -6.96 23.31 26.45
CA ILE A 227 -7.22 22.27 25.45
C ILE A 227 -8.71 22.04 25.14
N ALA A 228 -9.58 22.12 26.15
CA ALA A 228 -11.01 21.95 25.94
C ALA A 228 -11.61 23.05 25.04
N SER A 229 -11.10 24.29 25.15
CA SER A 229 -11.47 25.39 24.27
C SER A 229 -10.90 25.20 22.87
N GLU A 230 -9.63 24.81 22.78
CA GLU A 230 -8.93 24.57 21.51
C GLU A 230 -9.67 23.52 20.67
N LEU A 231 -9.97 22.35 21.25
CA LEU A 231 -10.69 21.28 20.57
C LEU A 231 -12.09 21.72 20.13
N LYS A 232 -12.85 22.45 20.96
CA LYS A 232 -14.18 22.97 20.59
C LYS A 232 -14.13 23.97 19.43
N SER A 233 -13.07 24.77 19.34
CA SER A 233 -12.91 25.77 18.29
C SER A 233 -12.38 25.19 16.96
N SER A 234 -11.84 23.97 17.00
CA SER A 234 -11.27 23.29 15.85
C SER A 234 -12.35 22.87 14.85
N LYS A 235 -12.33 23.47 13.66
CA LYS A 235 -13.16 23.08 12.50
C LYS A 235 -12.75 21.75 11.87
N ALA A 236 -11.69 21.12 12.41
CA ALA A 236 -10.99 19.97 11.87
C ALA A 236 -11.08 18.76 12.81
N LEU A 237 -12.10 18.67 13.65
CA LEU A 237 -12.35 17.41 14.37
C LEU A 237 -12.87 16.35 13.38
N PRO A 238 -12.43 15.08 13.51
CA PRO A 238 -13.08 13.97 12.82
C PRO A 238 -14.59 14.00 13.10
N THR A 239 -15.41 13.73 12.10
CA THR A 239 -16.86 13.57 12.30
C THR A 239 -17.11 12.45 13.31
N PRO A 240 -17.97 12.65 14.31
CA PRO A 240 -18.16 11.69 15.38
C PRO A 240 -19.00 10.52 14.89
N GLU A 241 -18.36 9.41 14.55
CA GLU A 241 -19.04 8.11 14.56
C GLU A 241 -18.65 7.24 15.76
N ASP A 242 -17.56 7.55 16.48
CA ASP A 242 -17.15 6.81 17.68
C ASP A 242 -16.20 7.60 18.60
N SER A 243 -15.82 6.99 19.73
CA SER A 243 -14.70 7.43 20.58
C SER A 243 -13.40 7.46 19.77
N VAL A 244 -12.77 8.64 19.65
CA VAL A 244 -11.56 8.79 18.82
C VAL A 244 -10.33 8.68 19.72
N ALA A 245 -9.59 7.59 19.59
CA ALA A 245 -8.35 7.37 20.34
C ALA A 245 -7.35 8.53 20.12
N ALA A 246 -6.75 8.99 21.21
CA ALA A 246 -5.84 10.12 21.24
C ALA A 246 -4.68 9.86 22.21
N ILE A 247 -3.50 10.36 21.87
CA ILE A 247 -2.34 10.42 22.76
C ILE A 247 -2.13 11.87 23.18
N ALA A 248 -2.17 12.12 24.48
CA ALA A 248 -1.87 13.40 25.09
C ALA A 248 -0.46 13.38 25.71
N VAL A 249 0.38 14.36 25.39
CA VAL A 249 1.72 14.50 26.00
C VAL A 249 1.75 15.78 26.82
N VAL A 250 1.89 15.65 28.14
CA VAL A 250 1.85 16.74 29.12
C VAL A 250 3.25 17.03 29.64
N GLY A 251 3.64 18.30 29.63
CA GLY A 251 4.90 18.81 30.18
C GLY A 251 5.66 19.69 29.20
N GLU A 252 6.76 20.28 29.66
CA GLU A 252 7.57 21.26 28.91
C GLU A 252 8.00 20.79 27.52
N ARG A 253 8.13 19.48 27.31
CA ARG A 253 8.51 18.89 26.02
C ARG A 253 7.46 19.10 24.94
N ALA A 254 6.18 19.19 25.30
CA ALA A 254 5.10 19.49 24.36
C ALA A 254 5.32 20.83 23.63
N GLY A 255 5.93 21.81 24.29
CA GLY A 255 6.25 23.12 23.69
C GLY A 255 7.32 23.06 22.59
N ARG A 256 8.08 21.97 22.45
CA ARG A 256 9.13 21.83 21.42
C ARG A 256 8.58 21.50 20.03
N ARG A 257 7.31 21.08 19.93
CA ARG A 257 6.68 20.65 18.68
C ARG A 257 6.85 21.66 17.54
N GLU A 258 6.74 22.95 17.85
CA GLU A 258 6.83 24.04 16.86
C GLU A 258 8.08 23.91 15.97
N HIS A 259 9.18 23.40 16.54
CA HIS A 259 10.46 23.26 15.85
C HIS A 259 10.72 21.84 15.32
N LEU A 260 9.92 20.85 15.74
CA LEU A 260 10.20 19.42 15.53
C LEU A 260 9.07 18.68 14.80
N SER A 261 8.02 19.36 14.37
CA SER A 261 6.85 18.79 13.68
C SER A 261 7.16 18.31 12.24
N TRP A 262 8.10 17.38 12.08
CA TRP A 262 8.61 16.92 10.79
C TRP A 262 7.57 16.18 9.93
N PHE A 263 6.62 15.48 10.54
CA PHE A 263 5.71 14.58 9.83
C PHE A 263 4.54 15.33 9.17
N GLU A 264 3.80 16.12 9.94
CA GLU A 264 2.70 16.94 9.42
C GLU A 264 3.18 18.12 8.55
N THR A 265 4.47 18.44 8.60
CA THR A 265 5.12 19.40 7.71
C THR A 265 5.81 18.73 6.52
N LYS A 266 5.47 17.49 6.19
CA LYS A 266 5.89 16.92 4.91
C LYS A 266 5.24 17.67 3.73
N PRO A 267 5.91 17.74 2.56
CA PRO A 267 5.44 18.53 1.41
C PRO A 267 4.02 18.21 0.93
N LEU A 268 3.67 16.92 0.93
CA LEU A 268 2.41 16.39 0.42
C LEU A 268 1.61 15.68 1.52
N PHE A 269 1.79 16.06 2.79
CA PHE A 269 1.15 15.42 3.93
C PHE A 269 -0.37 15.27 3.75
N GLY A 270 -0.84 14.03 3.67
CA GLY A 270 -2.27 13.70 3.50
C GLY A 270 -2.82 13.89 2.09
N TRP A 271 -2.01 14.26 1.10
CA TRP A 271 -2.49 14.46 -0.26
C TRP A 271 -2.84 13.12 -0.90
N ARG A 272 -4.08 12.98 -1.38
CA ARG A 272 -4.49 11.86 -2.22
C ARG A 272 -4.01 12.11 -3.65
N VAL A 273 -3.04 11.32 -4.09
CA VAL A 273 -2.38 11.53 -5.39
C VAL A 273 -2.79 10.41 -6.34
N LEU A 274 -3.48 10.76 -7.42
CA LEU A 274 -3.87 9.82 -8.45
C LEU A 274 -2.67 9.50 -9.36
N VAL A 275 -2.36 8.22 -9.50
CA VAL A 275 -1.24 7.73 -10.33
C VAL A 275 -1.81 6.85 -11.44
N PRO A 276 -2.05 7.40 -12.65
CA PRO A 276 -2.46 6.61 -13.81
C PRO A 276 -1.29 5.75 -14.26
N ARG A 277 -1.45 4.42 -14.28
CA ARG A 277 -0.36 3.48 -14.58
C ARG A 277 -0.37 2.96 -16.01
N THR A 278 0.84 2.72 -16.50
CA THR A 278 1.21 1.69 -17.49
C THR A 278 2.11 0.67 -16.76
N LYS A 279 2.05 -0.62 -17.14
CA LYS A 279 2.23 -1.81 -16.28
C LYS A 279 3.50 -1.95 -15.40
N GLU A 280 4.51 -1.08 -15.44
CA GLU A 280 5.85 -1.36 -14.85
C GLU A 280 6.57 -0.21 -14.10
N GLN A 281 5.98 0.97 -13.89
CA GLN A 281 6.73 2.13 -13.31
C GLN A 281 6.09 2.77 -12.06
N ALA A 282 5.11 2.12 -11.42
CA ALA A 282 4.33 2.74 -10.35
C ALA A 282 4.93 2.57 -8.94
N ALA A 283 5.62 1.47 -8.64
CA ALA A 283 6.11 1.19 -7.28
C ALA A 283 7.10 2.26 -6.81
N SER A 284 8.12 2.58 -7.62
CA SER A 284 9.10 3.61 -7.27
C SER A 284 8.49 5.01 -7.14
N LEU A 285 7.52 5.35 -8.00
CA LEU A 285 6.79 6.63 -7.92
C LEU A 285 5.94 6.72 -6.64
N SER A 286 5.13 5.70 -6.38
CA SER A 286 4.24 5.63 -5.24
C SER A 286 5.03 5.69 -3.92
N ASP A 287 6.18 5.01 -3.84
CA ASP A 287 7.06 5.06 -2.67
C ASP A 287 7.70 6.43 -2.47
N GLN A 288 8.15 7.06 -3.55
CA GLN A 288 8.64 8.43 -3.49
C GLN A 288 7.54 9.41 -3.02
N LEU A 289 6.30 9.28 -3.52
CA LEU A 289 5.17 10.10 -3.08
C LEU A 289 4.86 9.88 -1.58
N ARG A 290 4.89 8.64 -1.09
CA ARG A 290 4.74 8.32 0.34
C ARG A 290 5.85 8.96 1.18
N SER A 291 7.08 9.01 0.67
CA SER A 291 8.20 9.67 1.37
C SER A 291 7.89 11.15 1.65
N TYR A 292 7.21 11.84 0.72
CA TYR A 292 6.72 13.22 0.88
C TYR A 292 5.38 13.33 1.64
N GLY A 293 4.85 12.24 2.19
CA GLY A 293 3.63 12.22 3.01
C GLY A 293 2.31 12.06 2.24
N ALA A 294 2.37 11.76 0.94
CA ALA A 294 1.18 11.54 0.13
C ALA A 294 0.59 10.13 0.28
N VAL A 295 -0.66 9.98 -0.14
CA VAL A 295 -1.39 8.71 -0.28
C VAL A 295 -1.61 8.44 -1.76
N PRO A 296 -0.71 7.67 -2.42
CA PRO A 296 -0.85 7.36 -3.84
C PRO A 296 -2.02 6.40 -4.08
N HIS A 297 -2.78 6.66 -5.14
CA HIS A 297 -3.87 5.82 -5.60
C HIS A 297 -3.67 5.46 -7.07
N GLU A 298 -3.29 4.22 -7.32
CA GLU A 298 -2.97 3.76 -8.66
C GLU A 298 -4.24 3.41 -9.45
N VAL A 299 -4.32 3.88 -10.70
CA VAL A 299 -5.42 3.55 -11.61
C VAL A 299 -4.85 2.99 -12.91
N PRO A 300 -5.10 1.70 -13.24
CA PRO A 300 -4.77 1.14 -14.54
C PRO A 300 -5.41 1.96 -15.66
N THR A 301 -4.60 2.44 -16.61
CA THR A 301 -5.11 3.13 -17.80
C THR A 301 -5.05 2.28 -19.06
N ILE A 302 -4.25 1.22 -19.03
CA ILE A 302 -4.14 0.21 -20.08
C ILE A 302 -4.40 -1.18 -19.50
N ALA A 303 -4.99 -2.05 -20.32
CA ALA A 303 -5.13 -3.47 -20.06
C ALA A 303 -4.57 -4.27 -21.23
N VAL A 304 -4.05 -5.46 -20.91
CA VAL A 304 -3.59 -6.43 -21.89
C VAL A 304 -4.69 -7.47 -22.00
N GLU A 305 -5.27 -7.60 -23.18
CA GLU A 305 -6.37 -8.52 -23.46
C GLU A 305 -5.93 -9.60 -24.44
N PRO A 306 -6.57 -10.78 -24.44
CA PRO A 306 -6.38 -11.78 -25.47
C PRO A 306 -6.65 -11.22 -26.88
N PRO A 307 -6.04 -11.79 -27.93
CA PRO A 307 -6.32 -11.41 -29.31
C PRO A 307 -7.78 -11.66 -29.67
N ARG A 308 -8.33 -10.86 -30.59
CA ARG A 308 -9.73 -11.04 -31.06
C ARG A 308 -9.92 -12.41 -31.74
N THR A 309 -8.86 -12.91 -32.35
CA THR A 309 -8.86 -14.13 -33.15
C THR A 309 -7.83 -15.09 -32.56
N PRO A 310 -8.23 -15.95 -31.59
CA PRO A 310 -7.30 -16.88 -30.94
C PRO A 310 -6.68 -17.89 -31.91
N GLN A 311 -7.34 -18.19 -33.03
CA GLN A 311 -6.97 -19.26 -33.95
C GLN A 311 -5.57 -19.11 -34.54
N GLN A 312 -5.08 -17.87 -34.74
CA GLN A 312 -3.72 -17.63 -35.22
C GLN A 312 -2.68 -18.10 -34.21
N MET A 313 -2.88 -17.74 -32.93
CA MET A 313 -2.03 -18.17 -31.83
C MET A 313 -2.10 -19.69 -31.63
N GLU A 314 -3.29 -20.28 -31.69
CA GLU A 314 -3.45 -21.74 -31.59
C GLU A 314 -2.74 -22.48 -32.73
N ARG A 315 -2.83 -21.97 -33.96
CA ARG A 315 -2.13 -22.54 -35.13
C ARG A 315 -0.62 -22.42 -34.97
N ALA A 316 -0.12 -21.28 -34.48
CA ALA A 316 1.29 -21.05 -34.28
C ALA A 316 1.86 -21.92 -33.15
N VAL A 317 1.18 -22.03 -32.01
CA VAL A 317 1.60 -22.91 -30.90
C VAL A 317 1.61 -24.39 -31.35
N LYS A 318 0.60 -24.85 -32.09
CA LYS A 318 0.62 -26.20 -32.68
C LYS A 318 1.73 -26.36 -33.71
N GLY A 319 1.98 -25.34 -34.54
CA GLY A 319 3.08 -25.30 -35.50
C GLY A 319 4.44 -25.44 -34.82
N LEU A 320 4.63 -24.75 -33.70
CA LEU A 320 5.82 -24.79 -32.87
C LEU A 320 6.13 -26.24 -32.41
N VAL A 321 5.15 -26.92 -31.84
CA VAL A 321 5.30 -28.32 -31.38
C VAL A 321 5.50 -29.31 -32.54
N THR A 322 4.96 -29.01 -33.73
CA THR A 322 5.06 -29.89 -34.91
C THR A 322 6.29 -29.60 -35.78
N GLY A 323 7.19 -28.72 -35.33
CA GLY A 323 8.45 -28.40 -36.04
C GLY A 323 8.27 -27.48 -37.25
N ARG A 324 7.30 -26.56 -37.19
CA ARG A 324 7.05 -25.59 -38.28
C ARG A 324 7.98 -24.39 -38.26
N TYR A 325 8.62 -24.08 -37.13
CA TYR A 325 9.41 -22.87 -36.97
C TYR A 325 10.84 -23.22 -36.56
N GLU A 326 11.79 -22.51 -37.15
CA GLU A 326 13.20 -22.51 -36.71
C GLU A 326 13.39 -21.53 -35.56
N TRP A 327 12.68 -20.40 -35.63
CA TRP A 327 12.82 -19.29 -34.69
C TRP A 327 11.48 -18.86 -34.09
N ILE A 328 11.57 -18.34 -32.88
CA ILE A 328 10.54 -17.49 -32.26
C ILE A 328 11.19 -16.24 -31.69
N ALA A 329 10.57 -15.07 -31.89
CA ALA A 329 11.09 -13.80 -31.39
C ALA A 329 10.10 -13.09 -30.46
N PHE A 330 10.56 -12.75 -29.25
CA PHE A 330 9.77 -12.02 -28.26
C PHE A 330 10.27 -10.59 -28.14
N THR A 331 9.42 -9.62 -28.49
CA THR A 331 9.74 -8.19 -28.36
C THR A 331 9.14 -7.55 -27.12
N SER A 332 8.49 -8.34 -26.26
CA SER A 332 7.73 -7.86 -25.09
C SER A 332 7.49 -8.98 -24.08
N VAL A 333 7.58 -8.66 -22.79
CA VAL A 333 7.22 -9.56 -21.68
C VAL A 333 5.77 -10.06 -21.80
N ASN A 334 4.85 -9.26 -22.36
CA ASN A 334 3.45 -9.68 -22.52
C ASN A 334 3.30 -10.76 -23.61
N ALA A 335 4.18 -10.78 -24.63
CA ALA A 335 4.17 -11.85 -25.63
C ALA A 335 4.64 -13.18 -25.01
N VAL A 336 5.66 -13.13 -24.13
CA VAL A 336 6.12 -14.31 -23.36
C VAL A 336 4.98 -14.88 -22.52
N LYS A 337 4.27 -14.00 -21.78
CA LYS A 337 3.10 -14.40 -20.98
C LYS A 337 1.99 -15.02 -21.83
N ALA A 338 1.63 -14.40 -22.95
CA ALA A 338 0.57 -14.91 -23.83
C ALA A 338 0.89 -16.31 -24.40
N VAL A 339 2.15 -16.55 -24.82
CA VAL A 339 2.59 -17.86 -25.30
C VAL A 339 2.61 -18.88 -24.16
N ARG A 340 3.11 -18.50 -22.98
CA ARG A 340 3.13 -19.36 -21.79
C ARG A 340 1.73 -19.79 -21.36
N GLU A 341 0.79 -18.87 -21.26
CA GLU A 341 -0.61 -19.17 -20.91
C GLU A 341 -1.22 -20.17 -21.89
N LYS A 342 -0.93 -20.01 -23.19
CA LYS A 342 -1.40 -20.96 -24.22
C LYS A 342 -0.72 -22.32 -24.13
N PHE A 343 0.56 -22.38 -23.75
CA PHE A 343 1.24 -23.65 -23.51
C PHE A 343 0.60 -24.38 -22.34
N GLU A 344 0.39 -23.69 -21.21
CA GLU A 344 -0.24 -24.25 -20.02
C GLU A 344 -1.66 -24.76 -20.32
N GLU A 345 -2.46 -24.03 -21.11
CA GLU A 345 -3.79 -24.48 -21.59
C GLU A 345 -3.74 -25.81 -22.35
N TYR A 346 -2.69 -26.03 -23.14
CA TYR A 346 -2.47 -27.28 -23.88
C TYR A 346 -1.70 -28.35 -23.11
N GLY A 347 -1.37 -28.12 -21.84
CA GLY A 347 -0.54 -29.03 -21.03
C GLY A 347 0.92 -29.11 -21.50
N LEU A 348 1.41 -28.08 -22.19
CA LEU A 348 2.78 -27.92 -22.64
C LEU A 348 3.59 -27.11 -21.61
N ASP A 349 4.91 -27.19 -21.71
CA ASP A 349 5.85 -26.40 -20.91
C ASP A 349 7.06 -25.98 -21.75
N ALA A 350 8.10 -25.45 -21.10
CA ALA A 350 9.32 -24.98 -21.75
C ALA A 350 9.98 -26.02 -22.67
N ARG A 351 9.78 -27.32 -22.45
CA ARG A 351 10.32 -28.38 -23.31
C ARG A 351 9.76 -28.31 -24.73
N ALA A 352 8.62 -27.66 -24.95
CA ALA A 352 8.07 -27.46 -26.28
C ALA A 352 8.93 -26.53 -27.16
N PHE A 353 9.86 -25.75 -26.59
CA PHE A 353 10.85 -24.99 -27.37
C PHE A 353 12.05 -25.82 -27.83
N ALA A 354 12.13 -27.11 -27.48
CA ALA A 354 13.27 -27.94 -27.86
C ALA A 354 13.44 -27.98 -29.39
N GLY A 355 14.62 -27.60 -29.86
CA GLY A 355 14.94 -27.54 -31.29
C GLY A 355 14.54 -26.22 -31.98
N ILE A 356 14.07 -25.22 -31.23
CA ILE A 356 13.70 -23.90 -31.74
C ILE A 356 14.62 -22.85 -31.15
N LYS A 357 15.16 -21.98 -31.99
CA LYS A 357 15.99 -20.84 -31.58
C LYS A 357 15.10 -19.71 -31.06
N VAL A 358 15.46 -19.11 -29.94
CA VAL A 358 14.64 -18.11 -29.24
C VAL A 358 15.36 -16.77 -29.22
N ALA A 359 14.69 -15.74 -29.74
CA ALA A 359 15.18 -14.37 -29.71
C ALA A 359 14.36 -13.51 -28.72
N ALA A 360 15.01 -12.55 -28.07
CA ALA A 360 14.34 -11.64 -27.13
C ALA A 360 14.87 -10.21 -27.24
N VAL A 361 13.96 -9.23 -27.20
CA VAL A 361 14.32 -7.80 -27.10
C VAL A 361 14.21 -7.33 -25.65
N GLY A 362 15.31 -6.82 -25.12
CA GLY A 362 15.37 -6.21 -23.80
C GLY A 362 15.55 -7.21 -22.66
N GLU A 363 16.25 -6.76 -21.62
CA GLU A 363 16.63 -7.55 -20.45
C GLU A 363 15.42 -8.16 -19.74
N GLN A 364 14.32 -7.42 -19.60
CA GLN A 364 13.11 -7.90 -18.92
C GLN A 364 12.42 -9.04 -19.69
N THR A 365 12.41 -8.98 -21.02
CA THR A 365 11.84 -10.04 -21.85
C THR A 365 12.70 -11.30 -21.76
N ALA A 366 14.03 -11.14 -21.80
CA ALA A 366 14.96 -12.24 -21.63
C ALA A 366 14.82 -12.89 -20.24
N GLN A 367 14.72 -12.09 -19.18
CA GLN A 367 14.52 -12.58 -17.82
C GLN A 367 13.20 -13.35 -17.67
N ALA A 368 12.11 -12.85 -18.26
CA ALA A 368 10.81 -13.54 -18.24
C ALA A 368 10.85 -14.90 -18.96
N LEU A 369 11.65 -15.03 -20.03
CA LEU A 369 11.90 -16.30 -20.70
C LEU A 369 12.72 -17.25 -19.81
N VAL A 370 13.77 -16.75 -19.15
CA VAL A 370 14.60 -17.53 -18.23
C VAL A 370 13.78 -18.06 -17.06
N GLU A 371 12.88 -17.25 -16.49
CA GLU A 371 11.93 -17.67 -15.46
C GLU A 371 10.95 -18.72 -15.95
N PHE A 372 10.61 -18.70 -17.24
CA PHE A 372 9.82 -19.76 -17.87
C PHE A 372 10.66 -21.03 -18.14
N GLY A 373 11.98 -20.97 -18.02
CA GLY A 373 12.90 -22.09 -18.26
C GLY A 373 13.54 -22.10 -19.64
N VAL A 374 13.51 -20.97 -20.36
CA VAL A 374 14.03 -20.82 -21.72
C VAL A 374 15.10 -19.73 -21.75
N LYS A 375 16.34 -20.08 -22.10
CA LYS A 375 17.40 -19.09 -22.30
C LYS A 375 17.36 -18.62 -23.76
N PRO A 376 17.22 -17.31 -24.04
CA PRO A 376 17.30 -16.82 -25.42
C PRO A 376 18.66 -17.11 -26.05
N ASP A 377 18.66 -17.55 -27.30
CA ASP A 377 19.84 -17.73 -28.15
C ASP A 377 20.34 -16.40 -28.71
N LEU A 378 19.41 -15.47 -28.96
CA LEU A 378 19.70 -14.15 -29.51
C LEU A 378 19.05 -13.04 -28.67
N VAL A 379 19.88 -12.08 -28.26
CA VAL A 379 19.47 -10.80 -27.67
C VAL A 379 20.31 -9.74 -28.37
N PRO A 380 19.76 -8.55 -28.71
CA PRO A 380 20.52 -7.52 -29.40
C PRO A 380 21.80 -7.17 -28.61
N SER A 381 22.93 -7.11 -29.30
CA SER A 381 24.22 -6.71 -28.76
C SER A 381 24.33 -5.19 -28.60
N GLY A 382 23.63 -4.44 -29.46
CA GLY A 382 23.54 -2.99 -29.46
C GLY A 382 22.23 -2.48 -28.85
N GLU A 383 21.46 -1.76 -29.67
CA GLU A 383 20.20 -1.18 -29.23
C GLU A 383 19.19 -2.26 -28.84
N GLN A 384 18.63 -2.18 -27.64
CA GLN A 384 17.58 -3.10 -27.15
C GLN A 384 16.23 -2.81 -27.81
N SER A 385 16.18 -2.92 -29.14
CA SER A 385 15.03 -2.60 -29.98
C SER A 385 14.81 -3.70 -31.02
N ALA A 386 13.67 -3.65 -31.71
CA ALA A 386 13.40 -4.51 -32.85
C ALA A 386 14.40 -4.29 -34.01
N ALA A 387 14.94 -3.08 -34.15
CA ALA A 387 15.96 -2.78 -35.15
C ALA A 387 17.32 -3.38 -34.76
N GLY A 388 17.75 -3.20 -33.51
CA GLY A 388 18.99 -3.83 -33.03
C GLY A 388 18.92 -5.36 -33.05
N LEU A 389 17.74 -5.96 -32.80
CA LEU A 389 17.57 -7.41 -32.96
C LEU A 389 17.76 -7.86 -34.40
N LEU A 390 17.29 -7.07 -35.36
CA LEU A 390 17.41 -7.36 -36.78
C LEU A 390 18.87 -7.25 -37.27
N GLU A 391 19.64 -6.30 -36.75
CA GLU A 391 21.07 -6.14 -37.09
C GLU A 391 21.90 -7.38 -36.75
N ASP A 392 21.57 -8.05 -35.65
CA ASP A 392 22.25 -9.26 -35.19
C ASP A 392 21.59 -10.55 -35.70
N TRP A 393 20.49 -10.46 -36.46
CA TRP A 393 19.75 -11.62 -36.93
C TRP A 393 20.45 -12.26 -38.14
N PRO A 394 20.70 -13.59 -38.14
CA PRO A 394 21.38 -14.24 -39.25
C PRO A 394 20.50 -14.29 -40.52
N PRO A 395 21.05 -14.04 -41.72
CA PRO A 395 20.32 -14.27 -42.96
C PRO A 395 19.97 -15.76 -43.10
N TYR A 396 18.85 -16.06 -43.74
CA TYR A 396 18.44 -17.44 -44.02
C TYR A 396 19.44 -18.11 -44.95
N ASP A 397 19.92 -19.30 -44.58
CA ASP A 397 20.77 -20.14 -45.42
C ASP A 397 20.11 -21.51 -45.67
N PRO A 398 19.67 -21.84 -46.90
CA PRO A 398 18.98 -23.10 -47.19
C PRO A 398 19.82 -24.36 -46.98
N VAL A 399 21.14 -24.23 -46.79
CA VAL A 399 22.05 -25.35 -46.47
C VAL A 399 22.08 -25.62 -44.97
N PHE A 400 22.03 -24.58 -44.14
CA PHE A 400 22.20 -24.69 -42.68
C PHE A 400 20.89 -24.58 -41.90
N ASP A 401 19.87 -23.95 -42.48
CA ASP A 401 18.55 -23.73 -41.88
C ASP A 401 17.51 -24.63 -42.57
N PRO A 402 17.18 -25.80 -41.98
CA PRO A 402 16.24 -26.75 -42.59
C PRO A 402 14.80 -26.23 -42.62
N ILE A 403 14.50 -25.18 -41.84
CA ILE A 403 13.20 -24.53 -41.73
C ILE A 403 13.43 -23.02 -41.89
N ASP A 404 12.69 -22.38 -42.80
CA ASP A 404 12.81 -20.97 -43.16
C ASP A 404 11.84 -20.05 -42.42
N ARG A 405 11.18 -20.54 -41.35
CA ARG A 405 10.06 -19.85 -40.70
C ARG A 405 10.38 -19.28 -39.32
N VAL A 406 9.92 -18.05 -39.10
CA VAL A 406 9.99 -17.34 -37.82
C VAL A 406 8.59 -17.08 -37.28
N PHE A 407 8.31 -17.50 -36.05
CA PHE A 407 7.09 -17.15 -35.33
C PHE A 407 7.29 -15.84 -34.55
N LEU A 408 6.47 -14.83 -34.84
CA LEU A 408 6.57 -13.52 -34.19
C LEU A 408 5.29 -13.19 -33.41
N PRO A 409 5.21 -13.55 -32.11
CA PRO A 409 4.10 -13.13 -31.24
C PRO A 409 4.23 -11.67 -30.80
N ARG A 410 3.28 -10.82 -31.19
CA ARG A 410 3.35 -9.36 -30.97
C ARG A 410 2.02 -8.71 -30.59
N ALA A 411 2.07 -7.45 -30.20
CA ALA A 411 0.88 -6.63 -29.93
C ALA A 411 0.14 -6.31 -31.24
N ASP A 412 -1.16 -6.02 -31.14
CA ASP A 412 -1.99 -5.56 -32.25
C ASP A 412 -1.59 -4.20 -32.85
N ILE A 413 -0.78 -3.42 -32.12
CA ILE A 413 -0.31 -2.08 -32.53
C ILE A 413 1.23 -2.01 -32.54
N ALA A 414 1.89 -3.05 -33.04
CA ALA A 414 3.35 -3.06 -33.14
C ALA A 414 3.83 -2.59 -34.53
N THR A 415 4.97 -1.92 -34.60
CA THR A 415 5.57 -1.42 -35.85
C THR A 415 6.01 -2.59 -36.74
N GLU A 416 5.85 -2.49 -38.07
CA GLU A 416 6.13 -3.57 -39.04
C GLU A 416 7.64 -3.78 -39.34
N THR A 417 8.52 -3.00 -38.72
CA THR A 417 9.96 -2.93 -39.07
C THR A 417 10.70 -4.26 -38.97
N LEU A 418 10.40 -5.08 -37.95
CA LEU A 418 11.05 -6.39 -37.78
C LEU A 418 10.57 -7.42 -38.81
N VAL A 419 9.28 -7.40 -39.17
CA VAL A 419 8.71 -8.34 -40.16
C VAL A 419 9.35 -8.10 -41.52
N ALA A 420 9.37 -6.84 -41.97
CA ALA A 420 9.97 -6.47 -43.25
C ALA A 420 11.46 -6.86 -43.30
N GLY A 421 12.22 -6.55 -42.25
CA GLY A 421 13.64 -6.89 -42.19
C GLY A 421 13.94 -8.38 -42.21
N LEU A 422 13.17 -9.19 -41.50
CA LEU A 422 13.33 -10.64 -41.51
C LEU A 422 13.02 -11.24 -42.90
N VAL A 423 12.01 -10.70 -43.59
CA VAL A 423 11.69 -11.08 -44.97
C VAL A 423 12.83 -10.69 -45.92
N ASP A 424 13.44 -9.52 -45.76
CA ASP A 424 14.59 -9.09 -46.56
C ASP A 424 15.83 -9.99 -46.32
N LEU A 425 15.96 -10.55 -45.11
CA LEU A 425 16.96 -11.56 -44.75
C LEU A 425 16.62 -12.98 -45.26
N GLY A 426 15.50 -13.16 -45.96
CA GLY A 426 15.09 -14.42 -46.58
C GLY A 426 14.20 -15.34 -45.73
N TRP A 427 13.76 -14.89 -44.56
CA TRP A 427 12.89 -15.67 -43.68
C TRP A 427 11.39 -15.50 -44.01
N GLU A 428 10.60 -16.56 -43.87
CA GLU A 428 9.15 -16.50 -43.87
C GLU A 428 8.63 -16.18 -42.45
N VAL A 429 7.96 -15.06 -42.27
CA VAL A 429 7.48 -14.61 -40.95
C VAL A 429 5.99 -14.90 -40.75
N ASP A 430 5.65 -15.64 -39.70
CA ASP A 430 4.27 -15.77 -39.21
C ASP A 430 4.04 -14.72 -38.11
N ASP A 431 3.58 -13.53 -38.52
CA ASP A 431 3.21 -12.42 -37.63
C ASP A 431 1.85 -12.73 -36.98
N VAL A 432 1.88 -12.98 -35.67
CA VAL A 432 0.71 -13.35 -34.89
C VAL A 432 0.46 -12.31 -33.81
N THR A 433 -0.78 -11.80 -33.80
CA THR A 433 -1.26 -10.99 -32.69
C THR A 433 -1.42 -11.86 -31.45
N ALA A 434 -0.49 -11.73 -30.50
CA ALA A 434 -0.46 -12.51 -29.27
C ALA A 434 -1.31 -11.88 -28.16
N TYR A 435 -1.44 -10.57 -28.16
CA TYR A 435 -2.23 -9.83 -27.20
C TYR A 435 -2.66 -8.49 -27.80
N ARG A 436 -3.62 -7.84 -27.14
CA ARG A 436 -4.08 -6.50 -27.48
C ARG A 436 -3.82 -5.54 -26.35
N THR A 437 -3.37 -4.33 -26.67
CA THR A 437 -3.29 -3.26 -25.69
C THR A 437 -4.53 -2.39 -25.81
N VAL A 438 -5.45 -2.53 -24.87
CA VAL A 438 -6.71 -1.76 -24.83
C VAL A 438 -6.69 -0.76 -23.67
N ARG A 439 -7.64 0.18 -23.69
CA ARG A 439 -7.93 0.97 -22.49
C ARG A 439 -8.40 0.05 -21.38
N ALA A 440 -7.89 0.27 -20.17
CA ALA A 440 -8.36 -0.48 -19.01
C ALA A 440 -9.87 -0.28 -18.79
N SER A 441 -10.49 -1.24 -18.11
CA SER A 441 -11.84 -1.05 -17.61
C SER A 441 -11.91 0.19 -16.71
N PRO A 442 -13.05 0.90 -16.69
CA PRO A 442 -13.25 2.01 -15.78
C PRO A 442 -12.92 1.62 -14.33
N PRO A 443 -12.25 2.48 -13.55
CA PRO A 443 -12.02 2.19 -12.14
C PRO A 443 -13.36 2.11 -11.37
N PRO A 444 -13.34 1.58 -10.13
CA PRO A 444 -14.51 1.53 -9.26
C PRO A 444 -15.28 2.85 -9.19
N ALA A 445 -16.61 2.77 -8.98
CA ALA A 445 -17.50 3.93 -9.07
C ALA A 445 -17.11 5.05 -8.11
N ASP A 446 -16.81 4.71 -6.86
CA ASP A 446 -16.29 5.61 -5.82
C ASP A 446 -15.02 6.35 -6.26
N THR A 447 -14.10 5.67 -6.93
CA THR A 447 -12.87 6.28 -7.47
C THR A 447 -13.21 7.26 -8.58
N ARG A 448 -14.11 6.90 -9.51
CA ARG A 448 -14.54 7.80 -10.60
C ARG A 448 -15.25 9.03 -10.07
N GLU A 449 -16.13 8.87 -9.08
CA GLU A 449 -16.80 9.99 -8.44
C GLU A 449 -15.82 10.85 -7.65
N ALA A 450 -14.80 10.28 -7.00
CA ALA A 450 -13.72 11.05 -6.38
C ALA A 450 -12.88 11.83 -7.41
N ILE A 451 -12.61 11.28 -8.59
CA ILE A 451 -11.89 11.99 -9.67
C ILE A 451 -12.70 13.22 -10.14
N LYS A 452 -13.99 13.02 -10.43
CA LYS A 452 -14.86 14.08 -10.93
C LYS A 452 -15.28 15.10 -9.87
N GLY A 453 -15.44 14.65 -8.63
CA GLY A 453 -15.90 15.45 -7.49
C GLY A 453 -14.79 16.16 -6.72
N GLY A 454 -13.52 15.98 -7.11
CA GLY A 454 -12.39 16.66 -6.47
C GLY A 454 -11.92 16.02 -5.18
N GLY A 455 -12.14 14.71 -5.01
CA GLY A 455 -11.62 13.92 -3.90
C GLY A 455 -10.12 13.60 -3.98
N PHE A 456 -9.46 13.92 -5.11
CA PHE A 456 -8.01 13.81 -5.29
C PHE A 456 -7.34 15.19 -5.26
N ASP A 457 -6.22 15.27 -4.57
CA ASP A 457 -5.44 16.50 -4.41
C ASP A 457 -4.55 16.78 -5.61
N ALA A 458 -4.00 15.72 -6.22
CA ALA A 458 -3.21 15.81 -7.43
C ALA A 458 -3.39 14.59 -8.33
N VAL A 459 -3.02 14.74 -9.61
CA VAL A 459 -2.81 13.65 -10.57
C VAL A 459 -1.48 13.85 -11.29
N LEU A 460 -0.74 12.76 -11.50
CA LEU A 460 0.54 12.77 -12.23
C LEU A 460 0.35 12.11 -13.60
N PHE A 461 0.63 12.83 -14.67
CA PHE A 461 0.66 12.25 -16.02
C PHE A 461 2.09 12.03 -16.49
N THR A 462 2.43 10.76 -16.71
CA THR A 462 3.76 10.32 -17.18
C THR A 462 3.84 10.20 -18.69
N SER A 463 2.72 10.34 -19.42
CA SER A 463 2.70 10.34 -20.88
C SER A 463 1.38 10.86 -21.44
N SER A 464 1.37 11.28 -22.71
CA SER A 464 0.14 11.65 -23.42
C SER A 464 -0.91 10.53 -23.44
N SER A 465 -0.51 9.26 -23.46
CA SER A 465 -1.46 8.14 -23.46
C SER A 465 -2.16 7.99 -22.11
N THR A 466 -1.47 8.23 -20.99
CA THR A 466 -2.09 8.23 -19.66
C THR A 466 -3.17 9.31 -19.52
N VAL A 467 -2.95 10.50 -20.10
CA VAL A 467 -3.96 11.58 -20.15
C VAL A 467 -5.21 11.11 -20.88
N ARG A 468 -5.06 10.68 -22.14
CA ARG A 468 -6.18 10.28 -23.01
C ARG A 468 -6.97 9.13 -22.41
N ASN A 469 -6.27 8.14 -21.87
CA ASN A 469 -6.89 6.94 -21.35
C ASN A 469 -7.59 7.22 -20.02
N LEU A 470 -6.98 7.94 -19.08
CA LEU A 470 -7.64 8.29 -17.82
C LEU A 470 -8.92 9.09 -18.07
N VAL A 471 -8.85 10.14 -18.90
CA VAL A 471 -10.02 10.96 -19.26
C VAL A 471 -11.10 10.11 -19.93
N GLY A 472 -10.70 9.16 -20.79
CA GLY A 472 -11.63 8.26 -21.47
C GLY A 472 -12.35 7.26 -20.56
N ILE A 473 -11.69 6.75 -19.51
CA ILE A 473 -12.25 5.68 -18.66
C ILE A 473 -12.85 6.19 -17.35
N ALA A 474 -12.35 7.30 -16.82
CA ALA A 474 -12.75 7.86 -15.52
C ALA A 474 -13.41 9.24 -15.62
N GLY A 475 -13.23 9.94 -16.75
CA GLY A 475 -13.64 11.34 -16.91
C GLY A 475 -12.53 12.32 -16.53
N LYS A 476 -12.83 13.61 -16.69
CA LYS A 476 -11.87 14.69 -16.37
C LYS A 476 -11.72 14.85 -14.85
N PRO A 477 -10.48 14.95 -14.33
CA PRO A 477 -10.25 15.39 -12.97
C PRO A 477 -10.91 16.74 -12.69
N HIS A 478 -11.43 16.92 -11.46
CA HIS A 478 -12.05 18.17 -11.04
C HIS A 478 -11.05 19.35 -11.05
N ASN A 479 -11.55 20.57 -11.25
CA ASN A 479 -10.74 21.79 -11.30
C ASN A 479 -10.06 22.18 -9.97
N VAL A 480 -10.26 21.44 -8.89
CA VAL A 480 -9.50 21.64 -7.63
C VAL A 480 -8.25 20.79 -7.58
N THR A 481 -8.23 19.67 -8.32
CA THR A 481 -7.13 18.73 -8.37
C THR A 481 -5.95 19.38 -9.10
N VAL A 482 -4.75 19.27 -8.54
CA VAL A 482 -3.51 19.74 -9.14
C VAL A 482 -3.09 18.79 -10.24
N ILE A 483 -2.84 19.29 -11.46
CA ILE A 483 -2.38 18.47 -12.58
C ILE A 483 -0.87 18.63 -12.75
N ALA A 484 -0.13 17.52 -12.58
CA ALA A 484 1.31 17.46 -12.77
C ALA A 484 1.65 16.66 -14.04
N CYS A 485 2.50 17.19 -14.91
CA CYS A 485 2.92 16.54 -16.16
C CYS A 485 4.43 16.31 -16.22
N ILE A 486 4.85 15.14 -16.70
CA ILE A 486 6.27 14.78 -16.83
C ILE A 486 7.05 15.65 -17.85
N GLY A 487 6.36 16.34 -18.76
CA GLY A 487 7.02 17.17 -19.76
C GLY A 487 6.06 17.81 -20.77
N PRO A 488 6.59 18.61 -21.72
CA PRO A 488 5.80 19.50 -22.58
C PRO A 488 4.77 18.80 -23.47
N ALA A 489 5.10 17.64 -24.05
CA ALA A 489 4.19 16.90 -24.92
C ALA A 489 2.96 16.37 -24.15
N THR A 490 3.19 15.89 -22.92
CA THR A 490 2.12 15.44 -22.01
C THR A 490 1.26 16.62 -21.57
N ALA A 491 1.89 17.77 -21.24
CA ALA A 491 1.20 18.99 -20.87
C ALA A 491 0.27 19.49 -21.99
N LYS A 492 0.77 19.57 -23.22
CA LYS A 492 -0.03 19.92 -24.40
C LYS A 492 -1.23 18.98 -24.57
N THR A 493 -1.02 17.67 -24.38
CA THR A 493 -2.12 16.69 -24.47
C THR A 493 -3.16 16.91 -23.37
N ALA A 494 -2.74 17.27 -22.15
CA ALA A 494 -3.64 17.59 -21.05
C ALA A 494 -4.48 18.84 -21.36
N GLU A 495 -3.87 19.87 -21.92
CA GLU A 495 -4.54 21.10 -22.36
C GLU A 495 -5.56 20.85 -23.48
N GLU A 496 -5.21 20.01 -24.47
CA GLU A 496 -6.12 19.57 -25.54
C GLU A 496 -7.37 18.86 -24.99
N HIS A 497 -7.25 18.21 -23.82
CA HIS A 497 -8.37 17.57 -23.12
C HIS A 497 -9.08 18.53 -22.14
N GLY A 498 -8.70 19.80 -22.11
CA GLY A 498 -9.28 20.84 -21.26
C GLY A 498 -8.84 20.75 -19.80
N LEU A 499 -7.68 20.17 -19.52
CA LEU A 499 -7.07 20.16 -18.18
C LEU A 499 -6.09 21.34 -18.07
N ARG A 500 -6.09 22.02 -16.92
CA ARG A 500 -5.08 23.03 -16.59
C ARG A 500 -3.81 22.32 -16.11
N VAL A 501 -2.63 22.72 -16.56
CA VAL A 501 -1.37 22.16 -16.05
C VAL A 501 -0.85 23.08 -14.94
N ASP A 502 -0.78 22.57 -13.71
CA ASP A 502 -0.32 23.34 -12.55
C ASP A 502 1.18 23.13 -12.28
N VAL A 503 1.68 21.92 -12.58
CA VAL A 503 3.07 21.51 -12.32
C VAL A 503 3.62 20.82 -13.56
N MET A 504 4.86 21.14 -13.93
CA MET A 504 5.60 20.44 -14.98
C MET A 504 6.98 20.06 -14.44
N ALA A 505 7.38 18.82 -14.64
CA ALA A 505 8.72 18.38 -14.28
C ALA A 505 9.78 19.12 -15.11
N PRO A 506 10.94 19.47 -14.53
CA PRO A 506 12.03 20.13 -15.26
C PRO A 506 12.65 19.22 -16.33
N GLU A 507 12.60 17.90 -16.10
CA GLU A 507 13.09 16.87 -17.01
C GLU A 507 12.11 15.68 -17.04
N PRO A 508 12.06 14.89 -18.12
CA PRO A 508 11.10 13.82 -18.29
C PRO A 508 11.46 12.57 -17.47
N SER A 509 11.42 12.72 -16.14
CA SER A 509 11.70 11.69 -15.16
C SER A 509 10.55 11.58 -14.15
N VAL A 510 10.21 10.35 -13.80
CA VAL A 510 9.23 10.04 -12.76
C VAL A 510 9.67 10.63 -11.41
N HIS A 511 10.97 10.59 -11.12
CA HIS A 511 11.54 11.18 -9.91
C HIS A 511 11.41 12.70 -9.90
N ALA A 512 11.77 13.35 -11.01
CA ALA A 512 11.67 14.80 -11.16
C ALA A 512 10.21 15.27 -11.10
N LEU A 513 9.26 14.48 -11.62
CA LEU A 513 7.83 14.77 -11.54
C LEU A 513 7.30 14.75 -10.10
N ALA A 514 7.66 13.72 -9.32
CA ALA A 514 7.27 13.64 -7.91
C ALA A 514 7.89 14.77 -7.08
N GLN A 515 9.17 15.07 -7.30
CA GLN A 515 9.85 16.19 -6.64
C GLN A 515 9.19 17.54 -6.99
N ALA A 516 8.90 17.79 -8.27
CA ALA A 516 8.23 19.02 -8.70
C ALA A 516 6.85 19.19 -8.03
N LEU A 517 6.09 18.10 -7.85
CA LEU A 517 4.83 18.17 -7.11
C LEU A 517 5.07 18.45 -5.61
N ALA A 518 6.08 17.83 -5.00
CA ALA A 518 6.44 18.09 -3.61
C ALA A 518 6.86 19.56 -3.39
N ASP A 519 7.66 20.13 -4.28
CA ASP A 519 8.06 21.54 -4.23
C ASP A 519 6.84 22.46 -4.33
N PHE A 520 5.90 22.14 -5.23
CA PHE A 520 4.63 22.84 -5.33
C PHE A 520 3.80 22.77 -4.02
N GLY A 521 3.74 21.59 -3.40
CA GLY A 521 3.07 21.39 -2.11
C GLY A 521 3.71 22.21 -0.98
N THR A 522 5.04 22.25 -0.94
CA THR A 522 5.83 23.04 0.02
C THR A 522 5.56 24.54 -0.15
N ALA A 523 5.71 25.07 -1.36
CA ALA A 523 5.46 26.48 -1.65
C ALA A 523 4.03 26.90 -1.30
N ARG A 524 3.05 26.02 -1.56
CA ARG A 524 1.65 26.25 -1.20
C ARG A 524 1.45 26.33 0.32
N ARG A 525 2.09 25.44 1.08
CA ARG A 525 2.01 25.45 2.55
C ARG A 525 2.64 26.73 3.10
N GLU A 526 3.85 27.06 2.66
CA GLU A 526 4.57 28.26 3.10
C GLU A 526 3.77 29.53 2.83
N ALA A 527 3.15 29.63 1.65
CA ALA A 527 2.26 30.74 1.33
C ALA A 527 1.04 30.84 2.25
N ALA A 528 0.44 29.71 2.65
CA ALA A 528 -0.69 29.70 3.60
C ALA A 528 -0.26 30.13 5.01
N VAL A 529 0.88 29.60 5.49
CA VAL A 529 1.46 29.96 6.80
C VAL A 529 1.79 31.44 6.85
N LEU A 530 2.46 31.97 5.82
CA LEU A 530 2.81 33.40 5.72
C LEU A 530 1.55 34.29 5.70
N ALA A 531 0.46 33.81 5.09
CA ALA A 531 -0.82 34.53 5.05
C ALA A 531 -1.66 34.41 6.33
N GLY A 532 -1.24 33.59 7.30
CA GLY A 532 -2.03 33.24 8.49
C GLY A 532 -3.29 32.43 8.18
N ASP A 533 -3.36 31.82 6.99
CA ASP A 533 -4.49 30.99 6.55
C ASP A 533 -4.26 29.53 6.97
N PRO A 534 -5.34 28.74 7.23
CA PRO A 534 -5.19 27.33 7.55
C PRO A 534 -4.58 26.56 6.37
N VAL A 535 -3.57 25.74 6.65
CA VAL A 535 -2.97 24.83 5.67
C VAL A 535 -4.01 23.78 5.29
N THR A 536 -4.44 23.81 4.03
CA THR A 536 -5.50 22.94 3.49
C THR A 536 -5.04 22.26 2.22
N ARG A 537 -5.40 20.99 2.09
CA ARG A 537 -5.18 20.22 0.87
C ARG A 537 -6.01 20.79 -0.29
N PRO A 538 -5.60 20.59 -1.55
CA PRO A 538 -6.37 21.06 -2.70
C PRO A 538 -7.85 20.63 -2.68
N SER A 539 -8.15 19.38 -2.33
CA SER A 539 -9.50 18.82 -2.22
C SER A 539 -10.34 19.43 -1.08
N GLU A 540 -9.71 20.00 -0.05
CA GLU A 540 -10.39 20.61 1.09
C GLU A 540 -10.81 22.06 0.84
N ARG A 541 -10.31 22.68 -0.24
CA ARG A 541 -10.74 24.03 -0.61
C ARG A 541 -12.17 24.00 -1.15
N ARG A 542 -13.12 24.36 -0.28
CA ARG A 542 -14.50 24.62 -0.72
C ARG A 542 -14.52 25.76 -1.74
N PRO A 543 -15.18 25.59 -2.90
CA PRO A 543 -15.43 26.68 -3.83
C PRO A 543 -16.39 27.68 -3.17
N GLY A 544 -15.86 28.75 -2.59
CA GLY A 544 -16.66 29.79 -1.91
C GLY A 544 -15.86 30.80 -1.10
N ALA A 545 -14.65 30.47 -0.65
CA ALA A 545 -13.80 31.41 0.08
C ALA A 545 -12.87 32.20 -0.87
N ARG A 546 -13.42 32.78 -1.95
CA ARG A 546 -12.76 33.96 -2.54
C ARG A 546 -12.95 35.06 -1.52
N ARG A 547 -11.90 35.37 -0.75
CA ARG A 547 -11.81 36.56 0.11
C ARG A 547 -12.50 37.71 -0.63
N ARG A 548 -13.58 38.26 -0.07
CA ARG A 548 -13.95 39.65 -0.34
C ARG A 548 -12.71 40.45 -0.01
N ALA A 549 -11.88 40.74 -1.01
CA ALA A 549 -10.80 41.68 -0.87
C ALA A 549 -11.44 42.98 -0.39
N ARG A 550 -10.98 43.46 0.78
CA ARG A 550 -11.33 44.77 1.30
C ARG A 550 -11.02 45.80 0.20
N VAL A 551 -12.06 46.49 -0.26
CA VAL A 551 -11.96 47.81 -0.90
C VAL A 551 -12.12 48.83 0.22
#